data_AF-A0A5C4UQV7-F1
#
_entry.id   AF-A0A5C4UQV7-F1
#
_cell.length_a   1.000
_cell.length_b   1.000
_cell.length_c   1.000
_cell.angle_alpha   90.00
_cell.angle_beta   90.00
_cell.angle_gamma   90.00
#
_symmetry.space_group_name_H-M   'P 1'
#
loop_
_entity.id
_entity.type
_entity.pdbx_description
1 polymer ?
#
loop_
_entity_poly.entity_id
_entity_poly.type
_entity_poly.pdbx_seq_one_letter_code
_entity_poly.pdbx_strand_id
1 'polypeptide(L)'
;MRQKYSPIPELNLLREFEEGLGPVFYSDGFELSEFGADAGLHTWSDDPEFVGRFLPFALANGSGSCYALWRCDERAELASLPVVFVGDEGELYVIARCLTELFQLLALDSEPISDVGFVGAERDIEEHSEGHEEFVDWLRRTFGLGPPEDVDALWAEREALDDRFRAWAGNFVALPER
;
A
#
# COMPACT_ATOMS: atom_id res chain seq x y z
N MET A 1 22.99 -5.29 -16.98
CA MET A 1 22.27 -4.37 -16.07
C MET A 1 20.96 -5.05 -15.74
N ARG A 2 20.64 -5.27 -14.46
CA ARG A 2 19.32 -5.78 -14.08
C ARG A 2 18.29 -4.72 -14.47
N GLN A 3 17.19 -5.14 -15.09
CA GLN A 3 16.09 -4.24 -15.39
C GLN A 3 15.51 -3.76 -14.05
N LYS A 4 15.27 -2.44 -13.92
CA LYS A 4 14.62 -1.90 -12.73
C LYS A 4 13.19 -2.42 -12.65
N TYR A 5 12.76 -2.76 -11.44
CA TYR A 5 11.40 -3.23 -11.16
C TYR A 5 10.36 -2.13 -11.44
N SER A 6 10.67 -0.89 -11.04
CA SER A 6 9.77 0.25 -11.22
C SER A 6 10.56 1.54 -11.48
N PRO A 7 9.91 2.64 -11.92
CA PRO A 7 10.55 3.96 -11.95
C PRO A 7 10.77 4.57 -10.55
N ILE A 8 10.29 3.93 -9.49
CA ILE A 8 10.29 4.44 -8.11
C ILE A 8 11.47 3.85 -7.34
N PRO A 9 12.47 4.65 -6.93
CA PRO A 9 13.66 4.15 -6.24
C PRO A 9 13.36 3.28 -5.02
N GLU A 10 12.39 3.67 -4.21
CA GLU A 10 11.98 3.01 -2.97
C GLU A 10 11.42 1.60 -3.21
N LEU A 11 10.63 1.42 -4.27
CA LEU A 11 10.15 0.10 -4.68
C LEU A 11 11.28 -0.79 -5.23
N ASN A 12 12.30 -0.21 -5.86
CA ASN A 12 13.47 -0.98 -6.27
C ASN A 12 14.30 -1.44 -5.07
N LEU A 13 14.42 -0.59 -4.04
CA LEU A 13 15.07 -0.96 -2.78
C LEU A 13 14.30 -2.08 -2.07
N LEU A 14 12.96 -2.01 -2.03
CA LEU A 14 12.13 -3.07 -1.48
C LEU A 14 12.31 -4.38 -2.25
N ARG A 15 12.31 -4.32 -3.60
CA ARG A 15 12.55 -5.50 -4.44
C ARG A 15 13.93 -6.12 -4.20
N GLU A 16 14.96 -5.30 -4.02
CA GLU A 16 16.31 -5.79 -3.69
C GLU A 16 16.36 -6.45 -2.30
N PHE A 17 15.59 -5.94 -1.34
CA PHE A 17 15.40 -6.56 -0.04
C PHE A 17 14.73 -7.94 -0.17
N GLU A 18 13.58 -8.03 -0.86
CA GLU A 18 12.85 -9.30 -1.06
C GLU A 18 13.72 -10.38 -1.70
N GLU A 19 14.48 -10.01 -2.74
CA GLU A 19 15.38 -10.96 -3.40
C GLU A 19 16.53 -11.43 -2.51
N GLY A 20 16.96 -10.60 -1.56
CA GLY A 20 17.99 -10.95 -0.58
C GLY A 20 17.46 -11.78 0.59
N LEU A 21 16.19 -11.59 0.95
CA LEU A 21 15.49 -12.30 2.02
C LEU A 21 15.19 -13.75 1.60
N GLY A 22 14.80 -13.98 0.35
CA GLY A 22 14.43 -15.30 -0.16
C GLY A 22 12.91 -15.55 -0.14
N PRO A 23 12.45 -16.81 -0.25
CA PRO A 23 11.04 -17.14 -0.47
C PRO A 23 10.25 -17.17 0.85
N VAL A 24 10.30 -16.09 1.63
CA VAL A 24 9.59 -15.93 2.91
C VAL A 24 8.83 -14.61 2.93
N PHE A 25 7.72 -14.57 3.66
CA PHE A 25 6.99 -13.34 3.90
C PHE A 25 7.65 -12.52 5.00
N TYR A 26 7.46 -11.20 4.95
CA TYR A 26 7.92 -10.24 5.96
C TYR A 26 6.82 -9.30 6.46
N SER A 27 5.69 -9.30 5.77
CA SER A 27 4.45 -8.67 6.18
C SER A 27 3.31 -9.56 5.68
N ASP A 28 2.39 -9.92 6.58
CA ASP A 28 1.25 -10.77 6.28
C ASP A 28 0.43 -10.22 5.11
N GLY A 29 0.05 -11.10 4.19
CA GLY A 29 -0.69 -10.79 2.96
C GLY A 29 0.02 -9.90 1.92
N PHE A 30 1.20 -9.35 2.19
CA PHE A 30 1.90 -8.46 1.27
C PHE A 30 2.78 -9.23 0.28
N GLU A 31 2.68 -8.88 -1.01
CA GLU A 31 3.61 -9.35 -2.04
C GLU A 31 3.78 -8.31 -3.15
N LEU A 32 5.02 -7.96 -3.53
CA LEU A 32 5.26 -7.15 -4.72
C LEU A 32 4.79 -7.86 -5.99
N SER A 33 3.90 -7.21 -6.73
CA SER A 33 3.41 -7.67 -8.04
C SER A 33 4.08 -6.91 -9.18
N GLU A 34 3.81 -7.26 -10.44
CA GLU A 34 4.34 -6.50 -11.57
C GLU A 34 3.87 -5.02 -11.52
N PHE A 35 4.82 -4.09 -11.54
CA PHE A 35 4.51 -2.66 -11.46
C PHE A 35 3.67 -2.21 -12.66
N GLY A 36 2.51 -1.61 -12.38
CA GLY A 36 1.55 -1.15 -13.38
C GLY A 36 0.67 -2.25 -13.98
N ALA A 37 0.71 -3.48 -13.44
CA ALA A 37 -0.21 -4.54 -13.85
C ALA A 37 -1.65 -4.20 -13.48
N ASP A 38 -2.61 -4.91 -14.08
CA ASP A 38 -4.03 -4.73 -13.76
C ASP A 38 -4.31 -5.15 -12.31
N ALA A 39 -4.91 -4.21 -11.57
CA ALA A 39 -5.33 -4.34 -10.18
C ALA A 39 -6.82 -4.75 -10.04
N GLY A 40 -7.46 -5.15 -11.14
CA GLY A 40 -8.91 -5.35 -11.15
C GLY A 40 -9.68 -4.02 -11.14
N LEU A 41 -9.06 -2.90 -11.50
CA LEU A 41 -9.71 -1.58 -11.48
C LEU A 41 -10.91 -1.50 -12.44
N HIS A 42 -10.95 -2.36 -13.45
CA HIS A 42 -12.07 -2.49 -14.37
C HIS A 42 -13.35 -3.03 -13.71
N THR A 43 -13.26 -3.67 -12.54
CA THR A 43 -14.44 -4.06 -11.75
C THR A 43 -15.12 -2.86 -11.10
N TRP A 44 -14.39 -1.76 -10.95
CA TRP A 44 -14.85 -0.50 -10.39
C TRP A 44 -15.36 0.46 -11.46
N SER A 45 -14.56 0.72 -12.49
CA SER A 45 -14.92 1.57 -13.62
C SER A 45 -14.11 1.23 -14.87
N ASP A 46 -14.76 1.26 -16.03
CA ASP A 46 -14.09 1.20 -17.33
C ASP A 46 -13.61 2.57 -17.82
N ASP A 47 -13.84 3.66 -17.06
CA ASP A 47 -13.44 5.01 -17.48
C ASP A 47 -11.90 5.14 -17.52
N PRO A 48 -11.30 5.48 -18.68
CA PRO A 48 -9.86 5.62 -18.80
C PRO A 48 -9.25 6.70 -17.88
N GLU A 49 -10.03 7.73 -17.51
CA GLU A 49 -9.61 8.76 -16.55
C GLU A 49 -9.51 8.18 -15.13
N PHE A 50 -10.37 7.22 -14.77
CA PHE A 50 -10.28 6.51 -13.51
C PHE A 50 -9.11 5.52 -13.52
N VAL A 51 -9.09 4.58 -14.46
CA VAL A 51 -8.09 3.51 -14.50
C VAL A 51 -6.68 4.07 -14.68
N GLY A 52 -6.50 5.09 -15.54
CA GLY A 52 -5.20 5.70 -15.82
C GLY A 52 -4.58 6.49 -14.65
N ARG A 53 -5.32 6.68 -13.55
CA ARG A 53 -4.86 7.38 -12.34
C ARG A 53 -4.24 6.46 -11.30
N PHE A 54 -4.22 5.15 -11.52
CA PHE A 54 -3.62 4.19 -10.60
C PHE A 54 -2.32 3.61 -11.16
N LEU A 55 -1.35 3.36 -10.29
CA LEU A 55 -0.13 2.61 -10.57
C LEU A 55 -0.05 1.44 -9.57
N PRO A 56 -0.64 0.29 -9.88
CA PRO A 56 -0.58 -0.90 -9.04
C PRO A 56 0.85 -1.41 -8.85
N PHE A 57 1.16 -1.98 -7.69
CA PHE A 57 2.51 -2.50 -7.43
C PHE A 57 2.59 -3.66 -6.44
N ALA A 58 1.53 -3.96 -5.68
CA ALA A 58 1.58 -5.06 -4.72
C ALA A 58 0.20 -5.66 -4.48
N LEU A 59 0.16 -6.93 -4.09
CA LEU A 59 -0.98 -7.53 -3.40
C LEU A 59 -1.02 -7.03 -1.95
N ALA A 60 -2.24 -6.83 -1.46
CA ALA A 60 -2.49 -6.30 -0.12
C ALA A 60 -2.98 -7.37 0.87
N ASN A 61 -3.48 -8.50 0.34
CA ASN A 61 -3.90 -9.66 1.11
C ASN A 61 -3.90 -10.92 0.24
N GLY A 62 -4.21 -12.07 0.86
CA GLY A 62 -4.34 -13.35 0.16
C GLY A 62 -5.61 -13.54 -0.69
N SER A 63 -6.59 -12.64 -0.63
CA SER A 63 -7.89 -12.78 -1.33
C SER A 63 -7.94 -12.11 -2.70
N GLY A 64 -7.06 -11.13 -2.95
CA GLY A 64 -6.93 -10.45 -4.24
C GLY A 64 -6.99 -8.93 -4.17
N SER A 65 -7.07 -8.34 -2.97
CA SER A 65 -6.88 -6.91 -2.79
C SER A 65 -5.46 -6.49 -3.18
N CYS A 66 -5.29 -5.23 -3.59
CA CYS A 66 -4.00 -4.73 -4.03
C CYS A 66 -3.72 -3.29 -3.60
N TYR A 67 -2.44 -2.93 -3.63
CA TYR A 67 -1.95 -1.57 -3.43
C TYR A 67 -1.63 -0.92 -4.77
N ALA A 68 -2.09 0.32 -4.91
CA ALA A 68 -1.78 1.17 -6.05
C ALA A 68 -1.46 2.59 -5.62
N LEU A 69 -0.52 3.26 -6.31
CA LEU A 69 -0.34 4.69 -6.13
C LEU A 69 -1.43 5.45 -6.90
N TRP A 70 -2.05 6.43 -6.24
CA TRP A 70 -3.02 7.30 -6.87
C TRP A 70 -2.34 8.57 -7.39
N ARG A 71 -2.34 8.75 -8.71
CA ARG A 71 -1.81 9.92 -9.43
C ARG A 71 -2.77 11.11 -9.29
N CYS A 72 -2.91 11.62 -8.07
CA CYS A 72 -3.83 12.71 -7.73
C CYS A 72 -3.45 14.08 -8.32
N ASP A 73 -2.23 14.21 -8.82
CA ASP A 73 -1.69 15.37 -9.53
C ASP A 73 -0.50 14.96 -10.42
N GLU A 74 0.16 15.94 -11.06
CA GLU A 74 1.22 15.75 -12.05
C GLU A 74 2.64 15.77 -11.46
N ARG A 75 2.80 15.54 -10.15
CA ARG A 75 4.13 15.53 -9.54
C ARG A 75 5.02 14.44 -10.15
N ALA A 76 6.31 14.76 -10.28
CA ALA A 76 7.30 13.82 -10.77
C ALA A 76 7.73 12.79 -9.71
N GLU A 77 7.66 13.16 -8.42
CA GLU A 77 8.04 12.31 -7.30
C GLU A 77 6.92 11.31 -6.97
N LEU A 78 6.93 10.17 -7.65
CA LEU A 78 5.89 9.15 -7.53
C LEU A 78 5.80 8.52 -6.13
N ALA A 79 6.92 8.42 -5.39
CA ALA A 79 6.93 7.87 -4.04
C ALA A 79 6.13 8.71 -3.03
N SER A 80 5.92 9.99 -3.33
CA SER A 80 5.12 10.92 -2.52
C SER A 80 3.62 10.88 -2.85
N LEU A 81 3.22 10.05 -3.83
CA LEU A 81 1.81 9.87 -4.15
C LEU A 81 1.12 9.03 -3.06
N PRO A 82 -0.17 9.29 -2.81
CA PRO A 82 -0.97 8.47 -1.90
C PRO A 82 -1.02 7.01 -2.37
N VAL A 83 -0.97 6.08 -1.43
CA VAL A 83 -1.24 4.66 -1.68
C VAL A 83 -2.73 4.41 -1.40
N VAL A 84 -3.40 3.77 -2.35
CA VAL A 84 -4.78 3.33 -2.26
C VAL A 84 -4.81 1.82 -2.06
N PHE A 85 -5.64 1.39 -1.12
CA PHE A 85 -6.10 0.01 -1.02
C PHE A 85 -7.25 -0.17 -2.01
N VAL A 86 -7.08 -1.10 -2.95
CA VAL A 86 -8.11 -1.53 -3.91
C VAL A 86 -8.58 -2.91 -3.45
N GLY A 87 -9.70 -2.92 -2.75
CA GLY A 87 -10.32 -4.08 -2.16
C GLY A 87 -11.03 -4.95 -3.19
N ASP A 88 -10.94 -6.26 -3.01
CA ASP A 88 -11.68 -7.27 -3.77
C ASP A 88 -13.12 -7.47 -3.28
N GLU A 89 -13.47 -6.89 -2.12
CA GLU A 89 -14.82 -6.93 -1.53
C GLU A 89 -15.57 -5.57 -1.63
N GLY A 90 -15.00 -4.60 -2.36
CA GLY A 90 -15.64 -3.30 -2.60
C GLY A 90 -15.15 -2.17 -1.70
N GLU A 91 -13.94 -2.28 -1.16
CA GLU A 91 -13.24 -1.21 -0.45
C GLU A 91 -12.34 -0.43 -1.40
N LEU A 92 -12.43 0.89 -1.34
CA LEU A 92 -11.53 1.76 -2.12
C LEU A 92 -11.24 3.02 -1.32
N TYR A 93 -10.04 3.09 -0.75
CA TYR A 93 -9.64 4.18 0.14
C TYR A 93 -8.12 4.39 0.17
N VAL A 94 -7.69 5.59 0.54
CA VAL A 94 -6.27 5.91 0.74
C VAL A 94 -5.79 5.23 2.02
N ILE A 95 -4.89 4.26 1.91
CA ILE A 95 -4.34 3.54 3.07
C ILE A 95 -3.09 4.19 3.66
N ALA A 96 -2.32 4.90 2.83
CA ALA A 96 -1.13 5.63 3.27
C ALA A 96 -0.95 6.91 2.46
N ARG A 97 -0.43 7.97 3.08
CA ARG A 97 -0.20 9.26 2.40
C ARG A 97 0.96 9.23 1.40
N CYS A 98 1.88 8.29 1.57
CA CYS A 98 3.02 8.06 0.69
C CYS A 98 3.53 6.62 0.81
N LEU A 99 4.47 6.25 -0.06
CA LEU A 99 5.01 4.89 -0.10
C LEU A 99 5.79 4.51 1.17
N THR A 100 6.56 5.44 1.75
CA THR A 100 7.32 5.16 2.98
C THR A 100 6.40 4.99 4.20
N GLU A 101 5.25 5.67 4.23
CA GLU A 101 4.24 5.45 5.26
C GLU A 101 3.61 4.06 5.14
N LEU A 102 3.35 3.57 3.91
CA LEU A 102 2.97 2.16 3.71
C LEU A 102 4.04 1.23 4.27
N PHE A 103 5.34 1.48 4.04
CA PHE A 103 6.39 0.62 4.58
C PHE A 103 6.40 0.56 6.11
N GLN A 104 6.03 1.65 6.79
CA GLN A 104 5.82 1.62 8.24
C GLN A 104 4.64 0.73 8.62
N LEU A 105 3.52 0.83 7.90
CA LEU A 105 2.34 -0.01 8.14
C LEU A 105 2.62 -1.51 7.90
N LEU A 106 3.40 -1.85 6.88
CA LEU A 106 3.84 -3.24 6.64
C LEU A 106 4.72 -3.78 7.79
N ALA A 107 5.39 -2.90 8.53
CA ALA A 107 6.16 -3.28 9.71
C ALA A 107 5.27 -3.57 10.93
N LEU A 108 3.94 -3.53 10.78
CA LEU A 108 3.01 -4.15 11.72
C LEU A 108 2.80 -5.63 11.42
N ASP A 109 3.07 -6.08 10.18
CA ASP A 109 2.94 -7.47 9.75
C ASP A 109 1.57 -8.08 10.06
N SER A 110 0.56 -7.40 9.52
CA SER A 110 -0.84 -7.81 9.57
C SER A 110 -1.53 -7.38 8.28
N GLU A 111 -2.56 -8.12 7.87
CA GLU A 111 -3.41 -7.70 6.75
C GLU A 111 -4.28 -6.47 7.13
N PRO A 112 -4.49 -5.52 6.21
CA PRO A 112 -5.47 -4.48 6.42
C PRO A 112 -6.88 -5.09 6.50
N ILE A 113 -7.62 -4.73 7.53
CA ILE A 113 -9.01 -5.17 7.71
C ILE A 113 -9.92 -4.24 6.91
N SER A 114 -10.97 -4.79 6.30
CA SER A 114 -12.01 -3.98 5.65
C SER A 114 -12.52 -2.86 6.58
N ASP A 115 -12.76 -1.68 6.01
CA ASP A 115 -13.21 -0.43 6.66
C ASP A 115 -12.32 0.20 7.74
N VAL A 116 -11.37 -0.54 8.34
CA VAL A 116 -10.50 -0.04 9.42
C VAL A 116 -9.00 -0.11 9.09
N GLY A 117 -8.64 -0.78 7.99
CA GLY A 117 -7.30 -1.13 7.51
C GLY A 117 -6.37 -1.71 8.57
N PHE A 118 -5.13 -1.22 8.69
CA PHE A 118 -4.20 -1.66 9.72
C PHE A 118 -4.66 -1.25 11.12
N VAL A 119 -4.58 -2.19 12.05
CA VAL A 119 -4.86 -1.96 13.46
C VAL A 119 -3.54 -2.04 14.23
N GLY A 120 -3.39 -1.18 15.23
CA GLY A 120 -2.17 -1.14 16.05
C GLY A 120 -1.92 -2.45 16.80
N ALA A 121 -0.70 -2.57 17.34
CA ALA A 121 -0.21 -3.72 18.10
C ALA A 121 -1.00 -4.06 19.39
N GLU A 122 -2.13 -3.39 19.66
CA GLU A 122 -3.07 -3.76 20.71
C GLU A 122 -3.84 -5.05 20.40
N ARG A 123 -3.84 -5.51 19.15
CA ARG A 123 -4.10 -6.93 18.84
C ARG A 123 -2.77 -7.65 18.98
N ASP A 124 -2.64 -8.49 20.00
CA ASP A 124 -1.51 -9.40 20.17
C ASP A 124 -1.31 -10.18 18.85
N ILE A 125 -0.38 -9.74 18.00
CA ILE A 125 0.10 -10.55 16.88
C ILE A 125 0.91 -11.66 17.54
N GLU A 126 0.27 -12.81 17.72
CA GLU A 126 0.86 -13.93 18.47
C GLU A 126 2.14 -14.43 17.77
N GLU A 127 2.21 -14.33 16.44
CA GLU A 127 3.38 -14.71 15.63
C GLU A 127 3.55 -13.79 14.42
N HIS A 128 4.77 -13.29 14.23
CA HIS A 128 5.18 -12.54 13.05
C HIS A 128 5.63 -13.47 11.91
N SER A 129 5.52 -12.97 10.67
CA SER A 129 6.12 -13.55 9.47
C SER A 129 7.62 -13.80 9.65
N GLU A 130 8.13 -14.87 9.04
CA GLU A 130 9.52 -15.32 9.20
C GLU A 130 10.56 -14.21 8.93
N GLY A 131 10.34 -13.36 7.92
CA GLY A 131 11.23 -12.27 7.55
C GLY A 131 10.91 -10.90 8.18
N HIS A 132 10.02 -10.85 9.16
CA HIS A 132 9.55 -9.60 9.76
C HIS A 132 10.68 -8.79 10.41
N GLU A 133 11.51 -9.44 11.23
CA GLU A 133 12.61 -8.78 11.93
C GLU A 133 13.61 -8.17 10.93
N GLU A 134 13.94 -8.91 9.86
CA GLU A 134 14.80 -8.46 8.77
C GLU A 134 14.21 -7.24 8.05
N PHE A 135 12.90 -7.21 7.84
CA PHE A 135 12.23 -6.07 7.22
C PHE A 135 12.25 -4.83 8.11
N VAL A 136 11.97 -4.96 9.41
CA VAL A 136 12.07 -3.86 10.38
C VAL A 136 13.49 -3.30 10.42
N ASP A 137 14.49 -4.18 10.44
CA ASP A 137 15.90 -3.77 10.43
C ASP A 137 16.31 -3.10 9.12
N TRP A 138 15.83 -3.60 7.98
CA TRP A 138 16.04 -2.99 6.67
C TRP A 138 15.39 -1.61 6.58
N LEU A 139 14.15 -1.46 7.05
CA LEU A 139 13.39 -0.20 7.08
C LEU A 139 14.14 0.86 7.90
N ARG A 140 14.66 0.47 9.07
CA ARG A 140 15.46 1.33 9.94
C ARG A 140 16.77 1.75 9.29
N ARG A 141 17.49 0.82 8.67
CA ARG A 141 18.81 1.11 8.06
C ARG A 141 18.70 1.93 6.78
N THR A 142 17.63 1.72 6.00
CA THR A 142 17.46 2.31 4.66
C THR A 142 16.76 3.67 4.72
N PHE A 143 15.74 3.79 5.57
CA PHE A 143 14.90 5.01 5.64
C PHE A 143 14.96 5.71 7.00
N GLY A 144 15.56 5.10 8.02
CA GLY A 144 15.51 5.63 9.39
C GLY A 144 14.13 5.50 10.02
N LEU A 145 13.28 4.61 9.49
CA LEU A 145 11.89 4.41 9.92
C LEU A 145 11.75 3.09 10.70
N GLY A 146 10.66 2.97 11.45
CA GLY A 146 10.25 1.72 12.08
C GLY A 146 8.73 1.55 11.99
N PRO A 147 8.18 0.52 12.65
CA PRO A 147 6.74 0.41 12.85
C PRO A 147 6.17 1.72 13.42
N PRO A 148 4.94 2.11 13.04
CA PRO A 148 4.34 3.33 13.54
C PRO A 148 4.15 3.25 15.05
N GLU A 149 4.45 4.35 15.75
CA GLU A 149 4.21 4.46 17.20
C GLU A 149 2.71 4.60 17.51
N ASP A 150 1.96 5.23 16.60
CA ASP A 150 0.53 5.51 16.73
C ASP A 150 -0.16 5.35 15.37
N VAL A 151 -0.82 4.20 15.18
CA VAL A 151 -1.55 3.87 13.94
C VAL A 151 -2.79 4.75 13.79
N ASP A 152 -3.46 5.08 14.89
CA ASP A 152 -4.66 5.93 14.89
C ASP A 152 -4.32 7.36 14.46
N ALA A 153 -3.16 7.88 14.88
CA ALA A 153 -2.67 9.17 14.41
C ALA A 153 -2.41 9.17 12.90
N LEU A 154 -1.77 8.12 12.34
CA LEU A 154 -1.60 8.00 10.89
C LEU A 154 -2.95 7.96 10.17
N TRP A 155 -3.93 7.25 10.73
CA TRP A 155 -5.27 7.21 10.20
C TRP A 155 -5.99 8.55 10.23
N ALA A 156 -5.84 9.32 11.29
CA ALA A 156 -6.41 10.65 11.38
C ALA A 156 -5.76 11.61 10.37
N GLU A 157 -4.44 11.51 10.18
CA GLU A 157 -3.68 12.38 9.28
C GLU A 157 -3.99 12.14 7.79
N ARG A 158 -4.47 10.94 7.41
CA ARG A 158 -4.91 10.66 6.03
C ARG A 158 -6.34 11.12 5.72
N GLU A 159 -7.15 11.47 6.73
CA GLU A 159 -8.61 11.62 6.54
C GLU A 159 -8.96 12.63 5.43
N ALA A 160 -8.36 13.82 5.47
CA ALA A 160 -8.62 14.84 4.44
C ALA A 160 -8.16 14.41 3.03
N LEU A 161 -7.16 13.54 2.94
CA LEU A 161 -6.68 12.98 1.68
C LEU A 161 -7.61 11.87 1.17
N ASP A 162 -8.14 11.04 2.08
CA ASP A 162 -9.16 10.04 1.74
C ASP A 162 -10.47 10.70 1.29
N ASP A 163 -10.92 11.76 1.97
CA ASP A 163 -12.10 12.53 1.56
C ASP A 163 -11.92 13.11 0.14
N ARG A 164 -10.74 13.66 -0.15
CA ARG A 164 -10.40 14.14 -1.50
C ARG A 164 -10.40 13.02 -2.53
N PHE A 165 -9.86 11.86 -2.17
CA PHE A 165 -9.86 10.67 -3.01
C PHE A 165 -11.28 10.19 -3.31
N ARG A 166 -12.11 10.02 -2.28
CA ARG A 166 -13.51 9.61 -2.40
C ARG A 166 -14.32 10.60 -3.24
N ALA A 167 -14.14 11.90 -3.05
CA ALA A 167 -14.80 12.92 -3.86
C ALA A 167 -14.38 12.86 -5.34
N TRP A 168 -13.12 12.54 -5.62
CA TRP A 168 -12.65 12.34 -6.99
C TRP A 168 -13.17 11.03 -7.60
N ALA A 169 -13.02 9.91 -6.89
CA ALA A 169 -13.44 8.59 -7.34
C ALA A 169 -14.97 8.50 -7.51
N GLY A 170 -15.74 9.22 -6.69
CA GLY A 170 -17.21 9.31 -6.78
C GLY A 170 -17.73 9.91 -8.09
N ASN A 171 -16.88 10.52 -8.92
CA ASN A 171 -17.25 10.93 -10.27
C ASN A 171 -17.32 9.75 -11.26
N PHE A 172 -16.77 8.59 -10.88
CA PHE A 172 -16.61 7.41 -11.75
C PHE A 172 -17.28 6.16 -11.18
N VAL A 173 -17.37 6.04 -9.85
CA VAL A 173 -17.87 4.84 -9.16
C VAL A 173 -18.84 5.19 -8.03
N ALA A 174 -19.74 4.25 -7.70
CA ALA A 174 -20.58 4.37 -6.52
C ALA A 174 -19.82 3.85 -5.30
N LEU A 175 -19.40 4.75 -4.41
CA LEU A 175 -18.74 4.39 -3.16
C LEU A 175 -19.76 4.26 -2.01
N PRO A 176 -19.59 3.30 -1.09
CA PRO A 176 -20.40 3.23 0.12
C PRO A 176 -20.17 4.47 1.02
N GLU A 177 -21.23 4.88 1.71
CA GLU A 177 -21.16 5.91 2.77
C GLU A 177 -20.32 5.37 3.95
N ARG A 178 -19.50 6.25 4.57
CA ARG A 178 -18.67 5.91 5.75
C ARG A 178 -19.53 5.62 6.98
#